data_AF-A0A7Y9L1H1-F1
#
_entry.id   AF-A0A7Y9L1H1-F1
#
_cell.length_a   1.000
_cell.length_b   1.000
_cell.length_c   1.000
_cell.angle_alpha   90.00
_cell.angle_beta   90.00
_cell.angle_gamma   90.00
#
_symmetry.space_group_name_H-M   'P 1'
#
loop_
_entity.id
_entity.type
_entity.pdbx_description
1 polymer ?
#
loop_
_entity_poly.entity_id
_entity_poly.type
_entity_poly.pdbx_seq_one_letter_code
_entity_poly.pdbx_strand_id
1 'polypeptide(L)'
;MLIAALLGLATAVAFDCPRQIDIQQTTRTADRAWEQVTDHGLPPAALQTVAVYADHPAEDGSLVPDATTTTARTAVTLWRLPPDSAPYWMACVYSNSRVLLAKKIPAEARQCALTAALREQQADDVVSFVCQ
;
A
#
# COMPACT_ATOMS: atom_id res chain seq x y z
N MET A 1 -24.58 -39.31 -9.92
CA MET A 1 -24.28 -38.25 -8.94
C MET A 1 -23.61 -37.11 -9.69
N LEU A 2 -24.30 -35.98 -9.90
CA LEU A 2 -23.67 -34.75 -10.38
C LEU A 2 -23.00 -34.08 -9.18
N ILE A 3 -21.68 -34.01 -9.16
CA ILE A 3 -20.94 -33.15 -8.24
C ILE A 3 -20.91 -31.76 -8.89
N ALA A 4 -21.76 -30.85 -8.41
CA ALA A 4 -21.64 -29.44 -8.72
C ALA A 4 -20.41 -28.91 -8.01
N ALA A 5 -19.32 -28.69 -8.76
CA ALA A 5 -18.15 -27.99 -8.27
C ALA A 5 -18.52 -26.52 -8.04
N LEU A 6 -18.71 -26.13 -6.78
CA LEU A 6 -18.72 -24.74 -6.36
C LEU A 6 -17.31 -24.20 -6.56
N LEU A 7 -17.04 -23.67 -7.76
CA LEU A 7 -15.89 -22.82 -8.01
C LEU A 7 -16.09 -21.57 -7.15
N GLY A 8 -15.43 -21.53 -6.00
CA GLY A 8 -15.33 -20.33 -5.19
C GLY A 8 -14.67 -19.24 -6.02
N LEU A 9 -15.47 -18.30 -6.52
CA LEU A 9 -14.95 -17.05 -7.06
C LEU A 9 -14.35 -16.30 -5.87
N ALA A 10 -13.03 -16.33 -5.74
CA ALA A 10 -12.36 -15.43 -4.82
C ALA A 10 -12.76 -14.01 -5.22
N THR A 11 -13.48 -13.33 -4.33
CA THR A 11 -13.96 -11.98 -4.58
C THR A 11 -12.77 -11.04 -4.56
N ALA A 12 -12.43 -10.50 -5.72
CA ALA A 12 -11.42 -9.47 -5.83
C ALA A 12 -11.85 -8.23 -5.01
N VAL A 13 -10.98 -7.77 -4.11
CA VAL A 13 -11.16 -6.58 -3.30
C VAL A 13 -10.17 -5.52 -3.77
N ALA A 14 -10.70 -4.38 -4.22
CA ALA A 14 -9.91 -3.20 -4.52
C ALA A 14 -9.73 -2.34 -3.27
N PHE A 15 -8.52 -1.81 -3.09
CA PHE A 15 -8.24 -0.84 -2.03
C PHE A 15 -7.95 0.53 -2.64
N ASP A 16 -8.78 1.50 -2.29
CA ASP A 16 -8.61 2.88 -2.73
C ASP A 16 -7.75 3.66 -1.74
N CYS A 17 -6.51 3.94 -2.14
CA CYS A 17 -5.62 4.84 -1.42
C CYS A 17 -5.92 6.30 -1.79
N PRO A 18 -6.17 7.19 -0.81
CA PRO A 18 -6.24 8.63 -1.07
C PRO A 18 -4.99 9.12 -1.79
N ARG A 19 -5.14 9.95 -2.81
CA ARG A 19 -4.01 10.49 -3.59
C ARG A 19 -3.14 11.45 -2.79
N GLN A 20 -3.75 12.20 -1.90
CA GLN A 20 -3.09 13.10 -0.99
C GLN A 20 -3.75 13.00 0.37
N ILE A 21 -2.98 13.26 1.42
CA ILE A 21 -3.47 13.33 2.79
C ILE A 21 -2.94 14.60 3.46
N ASP A 22 -3.78 15.19 4.31
CA ASP A 22 -3.37 16.28 5.18
C ASP A 22 -2.80 15.71 6.47
N ILE A 23 -1.64 16.24 6.89
CA ILE A 23 -0.94 15.80 8.09
C ILE A 23 -0.76 17.00 9.01
N GLN A 24 -1.20 16.85 10.26
CA GLN A 24 -0.86 17.78 11.32
C GLN A 24 0.34 17.23 12.10
N GLN A 25 1.44 17.96 12.08
CA GLN A 25 2.64 17.62 12.85
C GLN A 25 2.80 18.57 14.03
N THR A 26 3.26 18.01 15.15
CA THR A 26 3.59 18.78 16.35
C THR A 26 4.84 18.21 16.99
N THR A 27 5.59 19.06 17.70
CA THR A 27 6.73 18.64 18.52
C THR A 27 6.33 18.50 19.98
N ARG A 28 6.93 17.53 20.68
CA ARG A 28 6.79 17.35 22.13
C ARG A 28 7.98 17.92 22.91
N THR A 29 8.80 18.77 22.30
CA THR A 29 9.96 19.34 22.99
C THR A 29 9.52 20.09 24.25
N ALA A 30 10.21 19.82 25.36
CA ALA A 30 9.97 20.50 26.63
C ALA A 30 10.69 21.85 26.72
N ASP A 31 11.69 22.07 25.85
CA ASP A 31 12.46 23.31 25.80
C ASP A 31 11.65 24.41 25.10
N ARG A 32 11.19 25.38 25.88
CA ARG A 32 10.38 26.51 25.43
C ARG A 32 11.18 27.59 24.72
N ALA A 33 12.51 27.49 24.66
CA ALA A 33 13.33 28.40 23.85
C ALA A 33 13.13 28.18 22.35
N TRP A 34 12.59 27.03 21.95
CA TRP A 34 12.28 26.71 20.55
C TRP A 34 10.83 27.01 20.23
N GLU A 35 10.61 27.71 19.11
CA GLU A 35 9.29 27.94 18.54
C GLU A 35 8.99 26.88 17.48
N GLN A 36 7.77 26.33 17.50
CA GLN A 36 7.29 25.48 16.41
C GLN A 36 6.86 26.35 15.24
N VAL A 37 7.51 26.20 14.09
CA VAL A 37 7.14 26.87 12.84
C VAL A 37 6.72 25.83 11.81
N THR A 38 5.64 26.10 11.08
CA THR A 38 5.19 25.25 9.97
C THR A 38 6.04 25.54 8.72
N ASP A 39 6.62 24.50 8.14
CA ASP A 39 7.30 24.59 6.84
C ASP A 39 6.27 24.57 5.70
N HIS A 40 5.86 25.76 5.25
CA HIS A 40 4.95 25.91 4.11
C HIS A 40 5.58 25.56 2.75
N GLY A 41 6.91 25.37 2.69
CA GLY A 41 7.61 24.95 1.49
C GLY A 41 7.56 23.43 1.24
N LEU A 42 7.21 22.64 2.27
CA LEU A 42 7.08 21.20 2.14
C LEU A 42 5.80 20.84 1.35
N PRO A 43 5.89 20.10 0.23
CA PRO A 43 4.70 19.69 -0.52
C PRO A 43 3.80 18.77 0.31
N PRO A 44 2.48 18.75 0.07
CA PRO A 44 1.55 17.82 0.73
C PRO A 44 1.99 16.36 0.56
N ALA A 45 1.63 15.53 1.54
CA ALA A 45 1.90 14.11 1.47
C ALA A 45 1.09 13.48 0.33
N ALA A 46 1.78 12.93 -0.66
CA ALA A 46 1.18 12.36 -1.87
C ALA A 46 1.43 10.85 -1.93
N LEU A 47 0.45 10.11 -2.45
CA LEU A 47 0.53 8.65 -2.58
C LEU A 47 1.70 8.29 -3.47
N GLN A 48 2.66 7.55 -2.92
CA GLN A 48 3.86 7.11 -3.61
C GLN A 48 3.72 5.67 -4.09
N THR A 49 3.24 4.76 -3.23
CA THR A 49 3.08 3.34 -3.57
C THR A 49 2.13 2.63 -2.61
N VAL A 50 1.93 1.34 -2.83
CA VAL A 50 1.29 0.41 -1.89
C VAL A 50 2.29 -0.67 -1.50
N ALA A 51 2.32 -1.02 -0.21
CA ALA A 51 3.13 -2.11 0.31
C ALA A 51 2.25 -3.18 0.98
N VAL A 52 2.73 -4.42 0.98
CA VAL A 52 2.10 -5.58 1.63
C VAL A 52 2.98 -6.04 2.79
N TYR A 53 2.38 -6.50 3.89
CA TYR A 53 3.07 -6.88 5.13
C TYR A 53 2.51 -8.20 5.65
N ALA A 54 3.36 -9.02 6.29
CA ALA A 54 2.97 -10.26 6.94
C ALA A 54 2.28 -10.04 8.29
N ASP A 55 2.48 -8.89 8.92
CA ASP A 55 1.77 -8.45 10.13
C ASP A 55 1.50 -6.93 10.06
N HIS A 56 1.06 -6.33 11.15
CA HIS A 56 0.77 -4.91 11.24
C HIS A 56 2.00 -4.07 10.80
N PRO A 57 1.85 -3.04 9.93
CA PRO A 57 2.97 -2.26 9.40
C PRO A 57 3.84 -1.52 10.42
N ALA A 58 3.47 -1.53 11.70
CA ALA A 58 4.25 -0.95 12.79
C ALA A 58 5.27 -1.94 13.38
N GLU A 59 5.08 -3.24 13.16
CA GLU A 59 5.88 -4.30 13.78
C GLU A 59 6.91 -4.88 12.80
N ASP A 60 6.55 -5.01 11.52
CA ASP A 60 7.34 -5.70 10.51
C ASP A 60 7.65 -4.88 9.26
N GLY A 61 8.69 -5.32 8.53
CA GLY A 61 9.01 -4.82 7.20
C GLY A 61 8.02 -5.27 6.13
N SER A 62 7.93 -4.50 5.05
CA SER A 62 7.10 -4.88 3.90
C SER A 62 7.63 -6.15 3.23
N LEU A 63 6.73 -7.01 2.78
CA LEU A 63 7.03 -8.16 1.95
C LEU A 63 7.66 -7.73 0.62
N VAL A 64 8.72 -8.43 0.25
CA VAL A 64 9.30 -8.33 -1.09
C VAL A 64 8.28 -8.91 -2.09
N PRO A 65 8.01 -8.22 -3.21
CA PRO A 65 7.14 -8.77 -4.25
C PRO A 65 7.72 -10.03 -4.87
N ASP A 66 6.85 -10.95 -5.27
CA ASP A 66 7.23 -12.15 -6.02
C ASP A 66 7.68 -11.82 -7.44
N ALA A 67 7.02 -10.84 -8.07
CA ALA A 67 7.32 -10.44 -9.43
C ALA A 67 6.95 -8.97 -9.67
N THR A 68 7.68 -8.33 -10.59
CA THR A 68 7.25 -7.08 -11.22
C THR A 68 7.40 -7.21 -12.72
N THR A 69 6.31 -6.97 -13.46
CA THR A 69 6.31 -6.97 -14.93
C THR A 69 6.08 -5.57 -15.44
N THR A 70 6.96 -5.10 -16.31
CA THR A 70 6.93 -3.74 -16.84
C THR A 70 6.59 -3.74 -18.33
N THR A 71 5.66 -2.87 -18.73
CA THR A 71 5.37 -2.52 -20.12
C THR A 71 5.84 -1.10 -20.42
N ALA A 72 5.60 -0.60 -21.63
CA ALA A 72 5.94 0.78 -21.98
C ALA A 72 5.21 1.85 -21.12
N ARG A 73 4.07 1.52 -20.52
CA ARG A 73 3.20 2.50 -19.81
C ARG A 73 2.86 2.12 -18.38
N THR A 74 3.10 0.88 -17.98
CA THR A 74 2.67 0.38 -16.67
C THR A 74 3.68 -0.59 -16.09
N ALA A 75 3.76 -0.64 -14.76
CA ALA A 75 4.38 -1.72 -14.01
C ALA A 75 3.32 -2.44 -13.17
N VAL A 76 3.34 -3.77 -13.19
CA VAL A 76 2.47 -4.61 -12.36
C VAL A 76 3.33 -5.40 -11.40
N THR A 77 3.18 -5.13 -10.10
CA THR A 77 3.89 -5.79 -9.01
C THR A 77 2.95 -6.76 -8.30
N LEU A 78 3.40 -8.00 -8.11
CA LEU A 78 2.59 -9.12 -7.61
C LEU A 78 3.16 -9.66 -6.30
N TRP A 79 2.26 -9.94 -5.35
CA TRP A 79 2.53 -10.72 -4.15
C TRP A 79 1.61 -11.93 -4.13
N ARG A 80 2.15 -13.09 -3.78
CA ARG A 80 1.41 -14.31 -3.44
C ARG A 80 1.31 -14.40 -1.92
N LEU A 81 0.13 -14.77 -1.45
CA LEU A 81 -0.24 -14.76 -0.03
C LEU A 81 -0.55 -16.20 0.44
N PRO A 82 0.46 -16.94 0.90
CA PRO A 82 0.27 -18.21 1.59
C PRO A 82 -0.77 -18.14 2.72
N PRO A 83 -1.75 -19.07 2.78
CA PRO A 83 -2.83 -19.04 3.79
C PRO A 83 -2.32 -19.13 5.24
N ASP A 84 -1.22 -19.82 5.43
CA ASP A 84 -0.62 -20.16 6.73
C ASP A 84 0.05 -18.96 7.42
N SER A 85 0.32 -17.90 6.67
CA SER A 85 1.01 -16.69 7.16
C SER A 85 0.05 -15.50 7.34
N ALA A 86 -1.26 -15.71 7.23
CA ALA A 86 -2.27 -14.71 7.51
C ALA A 86 -2.31 -14.37 9.03
N PRO A 87 -2.71 -13.14 9.41
CA PRO A 87 -3.32 -12.11 8.58
C PRO A 87 -2.32 -11.16 7.90
N TYR A 88 -2.49 -10.95 6.59
CA TYR A 88 -1.73 -9.93 5.86
C TYR A 88 -2.33 -8.53 6.01
N TRP A 89 -1.47 -7.53 5.83
CA TRP A 89 -1.85 -6.13 5.79
C TRP A 89 -1.37 -5.46 4.50
N MET A 90 -2.10 -4.44 4.08
CA MET A 90 -1.65 -3.49 3.06
C MET A 90 -1.52 -2.10 3.67
N ALA A 91 -0.63 -1.29 3.12
CA ALA A 91 -0.54 0.12 3.47
C ALA A 91 -0.35 1.01 2.24
N CYS A 92 -1.07 2.13 2.21
CA CYS A 92 -0.81 3.25 1.33
C CYS A 92 0.40 4.02 1.86
N VAL A 93 1.45 4.11 1.05
CA VAL A 93 2.72 4.74 1.41
C VAL A 93 2.77 6.12 0.76
N TYR A 94 3.06 7.14 1.56
CA TYR A 94 3.04 8.54 1.14
C TYR A 94 4.44 9.14 1.17
N SER A 95 4.77 9.94 0.15
CA SER A 95 5.92 10.84 0.21
C SER A 95 5.69 11.93 1.27
N ASN A 96 6.77 12.56 1.75
CA ASN A 96 6.72 13.65 2.74
C ASN A 96 5.93 13.32 4.02
N SER A 97 5.86 12.04 4.39
CA SER A 97 5.03 11.55 5.48
C SER A 97 5.72 10.43 6.24
N ARG A 98 5.48 10.38 7.56
CA ARG A 98 5.75 9.20 8.41
C ARG A 98 4.47 8.43 8.76
N VAL A 99 3.34 8.85 8.20
CA VAL A 99 2.02 8.24 8.39
C VAL A 99 1.74 7.32 7.21
N LEU A 100 1.36 6.08 7.53
CA LEU A 100 0.80 5.11 6.61
C LEU A 100 -0.71 4.99 6.85
N LEU A 101 -1.49 4.76 5.79
CA LEU A 101 -2.88 4.32 5.93
C LEU A 101 -2.94 2.81 5.68
N ALA A 102 -3.20 2.04 6.72
CA ALA A 102 -3.14 0.57 6.69
C ALA A 102 -4.52 -0.08 6.83
N LYS A 103 -4.71 -1.21 6.14
CA LYS A 103 -5.90 -2.07 6.25
C LYS A 103 -5.50 -3.53 6.22
N LYS A 104 -6.27 -4.39 6.89
CA LYS A 104 -6.15 -5.85 6.75
C LYS A 104 -6.56 -6.26 5.35
N ILE A 105 -5.82 -7.21 4.78
CA ILE A 105 -6.21 -7.93 3.57
C ILE A 105 -7.16 -9.07 3.99
N PRO A 106 -8.26 -9.33 3.25
CA PRO A 106 -9.13 -10.48 3.48
C PRO A 106 -8.35 -11.80 3.54
N ALA A 107 -8.67 -12.67 4.51
CA ALA A 107 -7.91 -13.90 4.76
C ALA A 107 -8.03 -14.94 3.63
N GLU A 108 -9.07 -14.81 2.81
CA GLU A 108 -9.30 -15.59 1.61
C GLU A 108 -8.41 -15.18 0.43
N ALA A 109 -7.83 -13.98 0.45
CA ALA A 109 -6.97 -13.51 -0.64
C ALA A 109 -5.70 -14.37 -0.73
N ARG A 110 -5.35 -14.75 -1.95
CA ARG A 110 -4.17 -15.57 -2.28
C ARG A 110 -3.12 -14.80 -3.04
N GLN A 111 -3.46 -13.62 -3.54
CA GLN A 111 -2.54 -12.73 -4.22
C GLN A 111 -3.01 -11.28 -4.12
N CYS A 112 -2.07 -10.35 -4.24
CA CYS A 112 -2.35 -8.94 -4.47
C CYS A 112 -1.53 -8.44 -5.66
N ALA A 113 -2.12 -7.56 -6.46
CA ALA A 113 -1.46 -6.90 -7.57
C ALA A 113 -1.56 -5.38 -7.43
N LEU A 114 -0.41 -4.71 -7.49
CA LEU A 114 -0.28 -3.27 -7.64
C LEU A 114 -0.03 -2.95 -9.11
N THR A 115 -0.88 -2.14 -9.73
CA THR A 115 -0.60 -1.55 -11.03
C THR A 115 -0.19 -0.10 -10.83
N ALA A 116 0.94 0.30 -11.40
CA ALA A 116 1.40 1.69 -11.44
C ALA A 116 1.57 2.14 -12.90
N ALA A 117 1.29 3.43 -13.16
CA ALA A 117 1.62 4.08 -14.41
C ALA A 117 3.11 4.43 -14.43
N LEU A 118 3.71 4.31 -15.61
CA LEU A 118 5.09 4.71 -15.85
C LEU A 118 5.12 6.01 -16.64
N ARG A 119 5.81 7.04 -16.13
CA ARG A 119 6.28 8.18 -16.92
C ARG A 119 7.79 8.07 -17.05
N GLU A 120 8.28 8.21 -18.28
CA GLU A 120 9.73 8.15 -18.57
C GLU A 120 10.41 6.91 -17.97
N GLN A 121 9.68 5.78 -17.95
CA GLN A 121 10.10 4.49 -17.36
C GLN A 121 10.27 4.47 -15.83
N GLN A 122 9.84 5.50 -15.10
CA GLN A 122 9.73 5.53 -13.65
C GLN A 122 8.27 5.36 -13.21
N ALA A 123 8.02 4.58 -12.16
CA ALA A 123 6.69 4.51 -11.54
C ALA A 123 6.30 5.88 -10.98
N ASP A 124 5.23 6.43 -11.55
CA ASP A 124 4.79 7.81 -11.33
C ASP A 124 3.54 7.81 -10.45
N ASP A 125 2.54 7.00 -10.81
CA ASP A 125 1.24 6.98 -10.14
C ASP A 125 0.74 5.57 -9.89
N VAL A 126 0.31 5.27 -8.66
CA VAL A 126 -0.47 4.05 -8.36
C VAL A 126 -1.76 4.09 -9.17
N VAL A 127 -2.02 3.13 -10.05
CA VAL A 127 -3.28 3.06 -10.80
C VAL A 127 -4.33 2.28 -10.01
N SER A 128 -3.96 1.12 -9.47
CA SER A 128 -4.86 0.26 -8.69
C SER A 128 -4.09 -0.69 -7.78
N PHE A 129 -4.73 -1.11 -6.69
CA PHE A 129 -4.28 -2.22 -5.86
C PHE A 129 -5.45 -3.16 -5.58
N VAL A 130 -5.33 -4.42 -5.99
CA VAL A 130 -6.40 -5.42 -5.92
C VAL A 130 -5.88 -6.71 -5.34
N CYS A 131 -6.61 -7.29 -4.39
CA CYS A 131 -6.32 -8.60 -3.81
C CYS A 131 -7.44 -9.59 -4.10
N GLN A 132 -7.10 -10.85 -4.37
CA GLN A 132 -8.03 -11.95 -4.66
C GLN A 132 -7.44 -13.29 -4.23
#